data_AF-A0A1H5ZK75-F1
#
_entry.id   AF-A0A1H5ZK75-F1
#
_cell.length_a   1.000
_cell.length_b   1.000
_cell.length_c   1.000
_cell.angle_alpha   90.00
_cell.angle_beta   90.00
_cell.angle_gamma   90.00
#
_symmetry.space_group_name_H-M   'P 1'
#
loop_
_entity.id
_entity.type
_entity.pdbx_description
1 polymer ?
#
loop_
_entity_poly.entity_id
_entity_poly.type
_entity_poly.pdbx_seq_one_letter_code
_entity_poly.pdbx_strand_id
1 'polypeptide(L)'
;MKILPKLFPLMLMFILPVSSSYAASSPEPTARQAQTEQYALMVASGKLLSLSKWKVEVDFGQALEIGIKNKDLLRDDNGNTLSFNSPMDALNFMNSQGWTLVSATTTDNRFTAVIKRPIHKTSDTQ
;
A
#
# COMPACT_ATOMS: atom_id res chain seq x y z
N MET A 1 -74.75 14.12 -33.80
CA MET A 1 -73.77 14.11 -32.70
C MET A 1 -73.18 12.70 -32.61
N LYS A 2 -71.99 12.46 -33.18
CA LYS A 2 -71.27 11.18 -33.06
C LYS A 2 -69.98 11.46 -32.29
N ILE A 3 -69.88 10.92 -31.09
CA ILE A 3 -68.74 11.05 -30.19
C ILE A 3 -67.72 9.95 -30.53
N LEU A 4 -66.52 10.38 -30.91
CA LEU A 4 -65.36 9.56 -31.26
C LEU A 4 -64.76 8.94 -29.98
N PRO A 5 -64.38 7.65 -29.96
CA PRO A 5 -63.83 7.03 -28.77
C PRO A 5 -62.40 7.54 -28.50
N LYS A 6 -62.12 7.69 -27.21
CA LYS A 6 -60.91 8.28 -26.62
C LYS A 6 -59.64 7.62 -27.15
N LEU A 7 -58.74 8.43 -27.72
CA LEU A 7 -57.36 8.05 -28.00
C LEU A 7 -56.66 7.82 -26.66
N PHE A 8 -56.28 6.57 -26.38
CA PHE A 8 -55.40 6.22 -25.26
C PHE A 8 -53.97 6.56 -25.68
N PRO A 9 -53.20 7.40 -24.95
CA PRO A 9 -51.82 7.64 -25.33
C PRO A 9 -51.03 6.37 -25.03
N LEU A 10 -50.47 5.77 -26.07
CA LEU A 10 -49.47 4.72 -26.00
C LEU A 10 -48.20 5.33 -25.37
N MET A 11 -48.13 5.30 -24.05
CA MET A 11 -46.93 5.59 -23.29
C MET A 11 -45.94 4.45 -23.54
N LEU A 12 -45.09 4.62 -24.56
CA LEU A 12 -43.96 3.74 -24.82
C LEU A 12 -42.91 3.96 -23.72
N MET A 13 -43.07 3.24 -22.62
CA MET A 13 -42.09 3.15 -21.54
C MET A 13 -40.86 2.39 -22.08
N PHE A 14 -39.82 3.12 -22.45
CA PHE A 14 -38.49 2.56 -22.68
C PHE A 14 -37.97 1.97 -21.37
N ILE A 15 -38.10 0.65 -21.22
CA ILE A 15 -37.42 -0.10 -20.15
C ILE A 15 -35.95 -0.19 -20.58
N LEU A 16 -35.13 0.74 -20.12
CA LEU A 16 -33.67 0.59 -20.19
C LEU A 16 -33.28 -0.59 -19.31
N PRO A 17 -32.60 -1.64 -19.83
CA PRO A 17 -31.98 -2.60 -18.95
C PRO A 17 -30.89 -1.86 -18.17
N VAL A 18 -31.14 -1.65 -16.87
CA VAL A 18 -30.06 -1.31 -15.94
C VAL A 18 -29.20 -2.55 -15.88
N SER A 19 -28.15 -2.56 -16.70
CA SER A 19 -27.10 -3.56 -16.60
C SER A 19 -26.53 -3.44 -15.20
N SER A 20 -26.91 -4.35 -14.32
CA SER A 20 -26.24 -4.58 -13.06
C SER A 20 -24.80 -4.97 -13.42
N SER A 21 -23.92 -3.97 -13.51
CA SER A 21 -22.49 -4.23 -13.49
C SER A 21 -22.22 -4.90 -12.16
N TYR A 22 -22.15 -6.22 -12.16
CA TYR A 22 -21.38 -6.94 -11.16
C TYR A 22 -19.95 -6.46 -11.36
N ALA A 23 -19.59 -5.36 -10.69
CA ALA A 23 -18.20 -5.11 -10.41
C ALA A 23 -17.75 -6.33 -9.62
N ALA A 24 -17.07 -7.26 -10.29
CA ALA A 24 -16.42 -8.37 -9.62
C ALA A 24 -15.50 -7.72 -8.58
N SER A 25 -15.85 -7.83 -7.31
CA SER A 25 -14.93 -7.51 -6.23
C SER A 25 -13.74 -8.43 -6.48
N SER A 26 -12.61 -7.89 -6.96
CA SER A 26 -11.37 -8.65 -6.99
C SER A 26 -11.19 -9.19 -5.59
N PRO A 27 -11.03 -10.51 -5.39
CA PRO A 27 -10.67 -11.01 -4.08
C PRO A 27 -9.46 -10.18 -3.64
N GLU A 28 -9.55 -9.56 -2.47
CA GLU A 28 -8.38 -8.99 -1.80
C GLU A 28 -7.32 -10.09 -1.86
N PRO A 29 -6.06 -9.83 -2.28
CA PRO A 29 -5.08 -10.89 -2.45
C PRO A 29 -5.01 -11.69 -1.14
N THR A 30 -5.65 -12.86 -1.13
CA THR A 30 -5.68 -13.77 0.02
C THR A 30 -4.25 -13.92 0.48
N ALA A 31 -4.03 -13.81 1.81
CA ALA A 31 -2.73 -13.94 2.47
C ALA A 31 -1.80 -14.83 1.63
N ARG A 32 -0.70 -14.28 1.11
CA ARG A 32 0.08 -14.89 0.02
C ARG A 32 0.62 -16.26 0.48
N GLN A 33 -0.17 -17.33 0.31
CA GLN A 33 0.02 -18.61 1.01
C GLN A 33 1.34 -19.31 0.63
N ALA A 34 1.87 -18.99 -0.55
CA ALA A 34 3.13 -19.52 -1.06
C ALA A 34 4.32 -18.53 -0.94
N GLN A 35 4.15 -17.40 -0.25
CA GLN A 35 5.21 -16.41 -0.12
C GLN A 35 6.34 -16.96 0.77
N THR A 36 7.54 -17.03 0.21
CA THR A 36 8.76 -17.48 0.90
C THR A 36 9.58 -16.31 1.46
N GLU A 37 9.40 -15.12 0.90
CA GLU A 37 10.16 -13.91 1.23
C GLU A 37 9.23 -12.72 1.38
N GLN A 38 9.47 -11.89 2.40
CA GLN A 38 8.84 -10.58 2.54
C GLN A 38 9.68 -9.53 1.82
N TYR A 39 9.03 -8.71 1.01
CA TYR A 39 9.64 -7.56 0.34
C TYR A 39 9.17 -6.27 0.99
N ALA A 40 10.04 -5.27 1.02
CA ALA A 40 9.68 -3.92 1.42
C ALA A 40 10.37 -2.88 0.54
N LEU A 41 9.71 -1.74 0.37
CA LEU A 41 10.27 -0.56 -0.27
C LEU A 41 10.70 0.43 0.81
N MET A 42 12.00 0.64 0.95
CA MET A 42 12.55 1.67 1.81
C MET A 42 12.75 2.95 1.01
N VAL A 43 12.20 4.06 1.48
CA VAL A 43 12.36 5.39 0.89
C VAL A 43 12.96 6.31 1.95
N ALA A 44 14.15 6.82 1.69
CA ALA A 44 14.79 7.86 2.48
C ALA A 44 14.73 9.18 1.71
N SER A 45 14.16 10.21 2.33
CA SER A 45 14.08 11.57 1.77
C SER A 45 14.79 12.57 2.68
N GLY A 46 15.59 13.44 2.08
CA GLY A 46 16.27 14.52 2.79
C GLY A 46 15.27 15.57 3.26
N LYS A 47 15.37 16.03 4.51
CA LYS A 47 14.60 17.21 4.93
C LYS A 47 15.20 18.45 4.26
N LEU A 48 14.38 19.19 3.50
CA LEU A 48 14.78 20.37 2.73
C LEU A 48 15.54 21.45 3.55
N LEU A 49 15.42 21.43 4.88
CA LEU A 49 16.03 22.40 5.80
C LEU A 49 17.05 21.79 6.80
N SER A 50 17.34 20.49 6.72
CA SER A 50 18.26 19.83 7.67
C SER A 50 19.14 18.82 6.94
N LEU A 51 20.36 19.25 6.61
CA LEU A 51 21.33 18.49 5.79
C LEU A 51 21.68 17.10 6.34
N SER A 52 21.47 16.85 7.64
CA SER A 52 21.83 15.60 8.32
C SER A 52 20.64 14.74 8.75
N LYS A 53 19.39 15.22 8.62
CA LYS A 53 18.22 14.49 9.13
C LYS A 53 17.40 13.93 7.99
N TRP A 54 17.47 12.61 7.81
CA TRP A 54 16.71 11.89 6.81
C TRP A 54 15.42 11.34 7.41
N LYS A 55 14.32 11.49 6.67
CA LYS A 55 13.06 10.80 6.96
C LYS A 55 13.07 9.48 6.21
N VAL A 56 12.84 8.38 6.91
CA VAL A 56 12.81 7.04 6.32
C VAL A 56 11.42 6.44 6.49
N GLU A 57 10.87 5.97 5.38
CA GLU A 57 9.61 5.25 5.29
C GLU A 57 9.89 3.86 4.72
N VAL A 58 9.20 2.85 5.23
CA VAL A 58 9.29 1.46 4.79
C VAL A 58 7.88 0.95 4.53
N ASP A 59 7.58 0.72 3.26
CA ASP A 59 6.33 0.11 2.82
C ASP A 59 6.53 -1.42 2.72
N PHE A 60 5.80 -2.19 3.53
CA PHE A 60 5.84 -3.66 3.52
C PHE A 60 4.73 -4.28 2.65
N GLY A 61 4.03 -3.47 1.84
CA GLY A 61 2.90 -3.87 1.03
C GLY A 61 1.58 -3.99 1.81
N GLN A 62 1.48 -3.33 2.96
CA GLN A 62 0.23 -3.19 3.72
C GLN A 62 -0.76 -2.26 2.99
N ALA A 63 -2.07 -2.43 3.25
CA ALA A 63 -3.05 -1.43 2.85
C ALA A 63 -2.70 -0.07 3.50
N LEU A 64 -2.70 1.00 2.71
CA LEU A 64 -2.51 2.38 3.18
C LEU A 64 -3.63 2.74 4.16
N GLU A 65 -3.31 2.78 5.46
CA GLU A 65 -4.20 3.38 6.45
C GLU A 65 -3.93 4.88 6.53
N ILE A 66 -4.81 5.68 5.92
CA ILE A 66 -4.82 7.14 6.07
C ILE A 66 -5.34 7.47 7.47
N GLY A 67 -4.45 7.50 8.47
CA GLY A 67 -4.77 7.75 9.88
C GLY A 67 -3.58 8.27 10.71
N ILE A 68 -3.81 8.58 12.01
CA ILE A 68 -2.90 9.28 12.94
C ILE A 68 -1.53 8.58 13.12
N LYS A 69 -1.43 7.30 12.74
CA LYS A 69 -0.19 6.51 12.78
C LYS A 69 0.11 5.96 11.39
N ASN A 70 0.86 6.71 10.59
CA ASN A 70 1.43 6.20 9.35
C ASN A 70 2.26 4.93 9.66
N LYS A 71 1.80 3.77 9.17
CA LYS A 71 2.42 2.44 9.38
C LYS A 71 3.75 2.28 8.64
N ASP A 72 4.04 3.17 7.69
CA ASP A 72 5.26 3.14 6.91
C ASP A 72 6.43 3.75 7.69
N LEU A 73 6.17 4.44 8.81
CA LEU A 73 7.23 4.97 9.67
C LEU A 73 7.72 3.91 10.64
N LEU A 74 9.02 3.64 10.62
CA LEU A 74 9.68 2.81 11.64
C LEU A 74 9.61 3.49 13.01
N ARG A 75 9.31 2.73 14.05
CA ARG A 75 9.17 3.20 15.42
C ARG A 75 9.99 2.35 16.39
N ASP A 76 10.46 2.98 17.48
CA ASP A 76 11.06 2.29 18.61
C ASP A 76 9.99 1.57 19.47
N ASP A 77 10.45 0.85 20.50
CA ASP A 77 9.58 0.11 21.44
C ASP A 77 8.61 1.03 22.21
N ASN A 78 8.92 2.32 22.30
CA ASN A 78 8.09 3.34 22.94
C ASN A 78 7.09 3.99 21.95
N GLY A 79 7.13 3.60 20.68
CA GLY A 79 6.27 4.12 19.62
C GLY A 79 6.75 5.44 18.99
N ASN A 80 7.97 5.90 19.28
CA ASN A 80 8.53 7.11 18.67
C ASN A 80 9.09 6.81 17.27
N THR A 81 8.91 7.73 16.32
CA THR A 81 9.48 7.58 14.97
C THR A 81 11.01 7.59 15.02
N LEU A 82 11.63 6.57 14.43
CA LEU A 82 13.08 6.50 14.28
C LEU A 82 13.59 7.58 13.32
N SER A 83 14.75 8.16 13.64
CA SER A 83 15.45 9.12 12.78
C SER A 83 16.82 8.58 12.44
N PHE A 84 17.24 8.77 11.19
CA PHE A 84 18.51 8.28 10.68
C PHE A 84 19.39 9.43 10.19
N ASN A 85 20.70 9.28 10.34
CA ASN A 85 21.68 10.29 9.93
C ASN A 85 21.91 10.27 8.41
N SER A 86 21.65 9.14 7.76
CA SER A 86 21.79 8.97 6.31
C SER A 86 20.93 7.80 5.81
N PRO A 87 20.73 7.67 4.49
CA PRO A 87 20.12 6.47 3.92
C PRO A 87 20.91 5.18 4.20
N MET A 88 22.25 5.28 4.32
CA MET A 88 23.11 4.14 4.65
C MET A 88 22.95 3.70 6.11
N ASP A 89 22.78 4.65 7.04
CA ASP A 89 22.47 4.38 8.45
C ASP A 89 21.16 3.59 8.56
N ALA A 90 20.13 4.02 7.82
CA ALA A 90 18.86 3.29 7.73
C ALA A 90 19.03 1.89 7.12
N LEU A 91 19.82 1.76 6.06
CA LEU A 91 20.05 0.46 5.42
C LEU A 91 20.79 -0.51 6.36
N ASN A 92 21.77 -0.03 7.12
CA ASN A 92 22.48 -0.82 8.13
C ASN A 92 21.54 -1.23 9.27
N PHE A 93 20.67 -0.32 9.71
CA PHE A 93 19.62 -0.67 10.67
C PHE A 93 18.72 -1.79 10.11
N MET A 94 18.22 -1.66 8.88
CA MET A 94 17.39 -2.72 8.26
C MET A 94 18.15 -4.05 8.14
N ASN A 95 19.44 -4.01 7.81
CA ASN A 95 20.29 -5.20 7.81
C ASN A 95 20.33 -5.88 9.19
N SER A 96 20.52 -5.10 10.26
CA SER A 96 20.48 -5.64 11.64
C SER A 96 19.14 -6.30 12.00
N GLN A 97 18.06 -5.91 11.32
CA GLN A 97 16.71 -6.48 11.47
C GLN A 97 16.45 -7.69 10.54
N GLY A 98 17.49 -8.21 9.88
CA GLY A 98 17.42 -9.38 9.01
C GLY A 98 17.02 -9.09 7.55
N TRP A 99 17.00 -7.83 7.14
CA TRP A 99 16.73 -7.46 5.75
C TRP A 99 17.98 -7.49 4.88
N THR A 100 17.83 -7.93 3.64
CA THR A 100 18.87 -8.01 2.61
C THR A 100 18.53 -7.04 1.49
N LEU A 101 19.50 -6.24 1.03
CA LEU A 101 19.34 -5.36 -0.11
C LEU A 101 19.17 -6.15 -1.41
N VAL A 102 18.15 -5.80 -2.21
CA VAL A 102 17.90 -6.37 -3.54
C VAL A 102 18.35 -5.40 -4.62
N SER A 103 17.89 -4.16 -4.53
CA SER A 103 18.24 -3.10 -5.48
C SER A 103 18.12 -1.73 -4.83
N ALA A 104 18.83 -0.74 -5.38
CA ALA A 104 18.74 0.64 -4.95
C ALA A 104 18.83 1.60 -6.13
N THR A 105 18.17 2.74 -5.99
CA THR A 105 18.28 3.88 -6.89
C THR A 105 18.32 5.17 -6.09
N THR A 106 18.97 6.19 -6.65
CA THR A 106 19.02 7.53 -6.07
C THR A 106 18.55 8.53 -7.12
N THR A 107 17.64 9.43 -6.75
CA THR A 107 17.15 10.50 -7.61
C THR A 107 17.00 11.76 -6.76
N ASP A 108 17.71 12.82 -7.13
CA ASP A 108 17.75 14.09 -6.41
C ASP A 108 18.03 13.91 -4.90
N ASN A 109 17.05 14.23 -4.05
CA ASN A 109 17.10 14.12 -2.60
C ASN A 109 16.43 12.85 -2.05
N ARG A 110 16.27 11.83 -2.89
CA ARG A 110 15.59 10.58 -2.54
C ARG A 110 16.47 9.38 -2.83
N PHE A 111 16.68 8.57 -1.80
CA PHE A 111 17.23 7.23 -1.91
C PHE A 111 16.09 6.23 -1.78
N THR A 112 16.04 5.25 -2.68
CA THR A 112 15.02 4.20 -2.69
C THR A 112 15.69 2.85 -2.78
N ALA A 113 15.30 1.92 -1.92
CA ALA A 113 15.82 0.56 -1.91
C ALA A 113 14.69 -0.46 -1.83
N VAL A 114 14.80 -1.51 -2.64
CA VAL A 114 14.03 -2.74 -2.44
C VAL A 114 14.85 -3.65 -1.55
N ILE A 115 14.25 -4.09 -0.45
CA ILE A 115 14.86 -5.00 0.51
C ILE A 115 13.97 -6.23 0.69
N LYS A 116 14.58 -7.35 1.07
CA LYS A 116 13.86 -8.61 1.33
C LYS A 116 14.35 -9.33 2.58
N ARG A 117 13.50 -10.17 3.17
CA ARG A 117 13.90 -11.11 4.23
C ARG A 117 13.10 -12.42 4.11
N PRO A 118 13.63 -13.56 4.57
CA PRO A 118 12.89 -14.82 4.57
C PRO A 118 11.68 -14.72 5.50
N ILE A 119 10.55 -15.30 5.08
CA ILE A 119 9.42 -15.55 5.98
C ILE A 119 9.75 -16.84 6.73
N HIS A 120 10.05 -16.72 8.02
CA HIS A 120 10.05 -17.90 8.88
C HIS A 120 8.60 -18.36 8.99
N LYS A 121 8.28 -19.50 8.36
CA LYS A 121 7.07 -20.22 8.70
C LYS A 121 7.27 -20.62 10.15
N THR A 122 6.54 -19.98 11.07
CA THR A 122 6.41 -20.52 12.42
C THR A 122 5.88 -21.94 12.20
N SER A 123 6.73 -22.94 12.41
CA SER A 123 6.28 -24.32 12.48
C SER A 123 5.31 -24.35 13.65
N ASP A 124 4.02 -24.39 13.34
CA ASP A 124 2.94 -24.54 14.31
C ASP A 124 3.37 -25.62 15.29
N THR A 125 3.73 -25.19 16.49
CA THR A 125 4.18 -26.08 17.56
C THR A 125 2.93 -26.51 18.30
N GLN A 126 2.52 -27.74 17.97
CA GLN A 126 1.61 -28.65 18.67
C GLN A 126 0.10 -28.35 18.63
#